data_AF-A0A094Z0Q9-F1
#
_entry.id   AF-A0A094Z0Q9-F1
#
_cell.length_a   1.000
_cell.length_b   1.000
_cell.length_c   1.000
_cell.angle_alpha   90.00
_cell.angle_beta   90.00
_cell.angle_gamma   90.00
#
_symmetry.space_group_name_H-M   'P 1'
#
loop_
_entity.id
_entity.type
_entity.pdbx_description
1 polymer ?
#
loop_
_entity_poly.entity_id
_entity_poly.type
_entity_poly.pdbx_seq_one_letter_code
_entity_poly.pdbx_strand_id
1 'polypeptide(L)' 'MTSDYEVKKDGEVIGWYSVKKGMITVTSKKTGQSATTHASGGGANQGLAYMMLQEPWAN' A
#
# COMPACT_ATOMS: atom_id res chain seq x y z
N MET A 1 15.16 -2.38 9.60
CA MET A 1 14.32 -3.03 8.58
C MET A 1 12.92 -2.50 8.76
N THR A 2 12.45 -1.67 7.84
CA THR A 2 11.04 -1.24 7.81
C THR A 2 10.25 -2.48 7.41
N SER A 3 9.40 -3.02 8.28
CA SER A 3 8.56 -4.16 7.93
C SER A 3 7.49 -3.68 6.97
N ASP A 4 7.71 -3.89 5.68
CA ASP A 4 6.70 -3.67 4.65
C ASP A 4 5.65 -4.79 4.73
N TYR A 5 4.38 -4.41 4.72
CA TYR A 5 3.23 -5.31 4.73
C TYR A 5 2.81 -5.62 3.29
N GLU A 6 2.61 -6.89 2.97
CA GLU A 6 2.16 -7.31 1.64
C GLU A 6 0.68 -6.96 1.43
N VAL A 7 0.35 -6.42 0.25
CA VAL A 7 -1.02 -6.28 -0.22
C VAL A 7 -1.30 -7.39 -1.22
N LYS A 8 -2.29 -8.23 -0.92
CA LYS A 8 -2.68 -9.36 -1.77
C LYS A 8 -4.05 -9.12 -2.40
N LYS A 9 -4.18 -9.49 -3.68
CA LYS A 9 -5.44 -9.56 -4.44
C LYS A 9 -5.56 -10.97 -4.98
N ASP A 10 -6.65 -11.67 -4.65
CA ASP A 10 -6.90 -13.04 -5.09
C ASP A 10 -5.74 -14.03 -4.77
N GLY A 11 -5.04 -13.80 -3.65
CA GLY A 11 -3.88 -14.60 -3.22
C GLY A 11 -2.54 -14.15 -3.83
N GLU A 12 -2.53 -13.28 -4.83
CA GLU A 12 -1.31 -12.73 -5.43
C GLU A 12 -0.89 -11.41 -4.76
N VAL A 13 0.40 -11.25 -4.46
CA VAL A 13 0.94 -9.96 -4.00
C VAL A 13 0.89 -8.96 -5.16
N ILE A 14 0.15 -7.86 -4.98
CA ILE A 14 0.03 -6.76 -5.95
C ILE A 14 0.86 -5.52 -5.54
N GLY A 15 1.37 -5.50 -4.32
CA GLY A 15 2.22 -4.42 -3.82
C GLY A 15 2.53 -4.58 -2.35
N TRP A 16 3.12 -3.54 -1.79
CA TRP A 16 3.51 -3.49 -0.39
C TRP A 16 3.16 -2.14 0.20
N TYR A 17 3.00 -2.05 1.51
CA TYR A 17 2.89 -0.77 2.19
C TYR A 17 3.65 -0.75 3.51
N SER A 18 4.12 0.43 3.88
CA SER A 18 4.66 0.71 5.21
C SER A 18 3.93 1.88 5.84
N VAL A 19 3.82 1.86 7.17
CA VAL A 19 3.22 2.95 7.95
C VAL A 19 4.30 3.56 8.82
N LYS A 20 4.53 4.86 8.68
CA LYS A 20 5.53 5.61 9.43
C LYS A 20 4.97 6.97 9.84
N LYS A 21 4.98 7.25 11.15
CA LYS A 21 4.50 8.52 11.74
C LYS A 21 3.11 8.93 11.25
N GLY A 22 2.18 7.97 11.13
CA GLY A 22 0.81 8.25 10.65
C GLY A 22 0.68 8.46 9.14
N MET A 23 1.75 8.26 8.37
CA MET A 23 1.71 8.21 6.91
C MET A 23 1.80 6.76 6.45
N ILE A 24 1.05 6.41 5.42
CA ILE A 24 1.17 5.14 4.71
C ILE A 24 1.84 5.39 3.36
N THR A 25 2.90 4.64 3.07
CA THR A 25 3.54 4.60 1.76
C THR A 25 3.21 3.26 1.13
N VAL A 26 2.60 3.29 -0.06
CA VAL A 26 2.16 2.12 -0.81
C VAL A 26 2.99 2.04 -2.09
N THR A 27 3.57 0.88 -2.37
CA THR A 27 4.39 0.62 -3.54
C THR A 27 3.73 -0.45 -4.40
N SER A 28 3.53 -0.13 -5.69
CA SER A 28 2.99 -1.09 -6.67
C SER A 28 4.07 -2.08 -7.08
N LYS A 29 3.74 -3.38 -7.05
CA LYS A 29 4.60 -4.42 -7.60
C LYS A 29 4.69 -4.32 -9.13
N LYS A 30 3.63 -3.85 -9.78
CA LYS A 30 3.53 -3.81 -11.24
C LYS A 30 4.40 -2.72 -11.86
N THR A 31 4.33 -1.51 -11.29
CA THR A 31 5.03 -0.33 -11.83
C THR A 31 6.28 0.05 -11.04
N GLY A 32 6.45 -0.49 -9.82
CA GLY A 32 7.50 -0.07 -8.89
C GLY A 32 7.29 1.34 -8.33
N GLN A 33 6.23 2.05 -8.74
CA GLN A 33 5.92 3.38 -8.26
C GLN A 33 5.39 3.32 -6.83
N SER A 34 5.56 4.42 -6.11
CA SER A 34 5.10 4.54 -4.73
C SER A 34 4.27 5.80 -4.56
N ALA A 35 3.21 5.72 -3.77
CA ALA A 35 2.40 6.86 -3.35
C ALA A 35 2.31 6.89 -1.83
N THR A 36 2.26 8.09 -1.25
CA THR A 36 2.20 8.27 0.21
C THR A 36 0.99 9.12 0.57
N THR A 37 0.23 8.69 1.58
CA THR A 37 -0.94 9.42 2.10
C THR A 37 -1.05 9.26 3.62
N HIS A 38 -2.05 9.87 4.24
CA HIS A 38 -2.32 9.66 5.66
C HIS A 38 -2.81 8.22 5.91
N ALA A 39 -2.22 7.56 6.90
CA ALA A 39 -2.66 6.25 7.35
C ALA A 39 -4.07 6.33 7.94
N SER A 40 -4.85 5.27 7.78
CA SER A 40 -6.16 5.16 8.41
C SER A 40 -6.00 5.01 9.92
N GLY A 41 -6.63 5.89 10.69
CA GLY A 41 -6.57 5.89 12.15
C GLY A 41 -7.19 4.65 12.82
N GLY A 42 -8.02 3.88 12.09
CA GLY A 42 -8.72 2.69 12.61
C GLY A 42 -8.05 1.35 12.32
N GLY A 43 -6.79 1.33 11.84
CA GLY A 43 -6.09 0.08 11.50
C GLY A 43 -6.44 -0.51 10.12
N ALA A 44 -7.28 0.17 9.33
CA ALA A 44 -7.69 -0.25 7.98
C ALA A 44 -6.65 0.07 6.87
N ASN A 45 -5.35 0.05 7.21
CA ASN A 45 -4.27 0.45 6.30
C ASN A 45 -4.11 -0.49 5.10
N GLN A 46 -4.40 -1.78 5.27
CA GLN A 46 -4.38 -2.75 4.16
C GLN A 46 -5.47 -2.47 3.12
N GLY A 47 -6.68 -2.10 3.57
CA GLY A 47 -7.78 -1.72 2.68
C GLY A 47 -7.48 -0.43 1.92
N LEU A 48 -6.91 0.55 2.60
CA LEU A 48 -6.43 1.80 1.97
C LEU A 48 -5.34 1.52 0.93
N ALA A 49 -4.35 0.69 1.27
CA ALA A 49 -3.29 0.32 0.35
C ALA A 49 -3.83 -0.44 -0.88
N TYR A 50 -4.80 -1.32 -0.69
CA TYR A 50 -5.49 -2.01 -1.78
C TYR A 50 -6.21 -1.03 -2.72
N MET A 51 -6.93 -0.04 -2.17
CA MET A 51 -7.60 1.00 -2.97
C MET A 51 -6.60 1.84 -3.76
N MET A 52 -5.51 2.27 -3.13
CA MET A 52 -4.44 3.03 -3.78
C MET A 52 -3.80 2.23 -4.94
N LEU A 53 -3.65 0.92 -4.80
CA LEU A 53 -3.15 0.05 -5.87
C LEU A 53 -4.13 -0.17 -7.03
N GLN A 54 -5.37 0.33 -6.95
CA GLN A 54 -6.31 0.39 -8.09
C GLN A 54 -6.22 1.73 -8.86
N GLU A 55 -5.45 2.71 -8.38
CA GLU A 55 -5.33 4.01 -9.03
C GLU A 55 -4.47 3.95 -10.31
N PRO A 56 -4.61 4.91 -11.24
CA PRO A 56 -3.89 4.90 -12.52
C PRO A 56 -2.36 4.86 -12.40
N TRP A 57 -1.79 5.40 -11.32
CA TRP A 57 -0.34 5.39 -11.10
C TRP A 57 0.19 3.99 -10.76
N ALA A 58 -0.66 3.10 -10.24
CA ALA A 58 -0.24 1.77 -9.79
C ALA A 58 -0.36 0.70 -10.88
N ASN A 59 -0.87 1.05 -12.06
CA ASN A 59 -1.25 0.12 -13.14
C ASN A 59 -0.35 0.23 -14.37
#